data_AF-A0A1F3VVY2-F1
#
_entry.id   AF-A0A1F3VVY2-F1
#
_cell.length_a   1.000
_cell.length_b   1.000
_cell.length_c   1.000
_cell.angle_alpha   90.00
_cell.angle_beta   90.00
_cell.angle_gamma   90.00
#
_symmetry.space_group_name_H-M   'P 1'
#
loop_
_entity.id
_entity.type
_entity.pdbx_description
1 polymer ?
#
loop_
_entity_poly.entity_id
_entity_poly.type
_entity_poly.pdbx_seq_one_letter_code
_entity_poly.pdbx_strand_id
1 'polypeptide(L)'
;MMNFKLVFQYISYLQYPLMLIALYFSFIPYLSGMEKLRENPGLLFDNLNSALIFMGLGISFSSLQDTTKTQNKLSLNIWQSPKKGKIAIILMCMMILLFLIFGLIGYFGSEKGVLKDMSVGIIVLALGMFGFLKSAIEMFENHRKDKSDVASN
;
A
#
# COMPACT_ATOMS: atom_id res chain seq x y z
N MET A 1 -24.82 11.43 -18.12
CA MET A 1 -23.73 12.07 -17.33
C MET A 1 -22.79 10.96 -16.89
N MET A 2 -21.49 11.07 -17.15
CA MET A 2 -20.53 10.04 -16.73
C MET A 2 -20.43 10.04 -15.20
N ASN A 3 -20.65 8.89 -14.56
CA ASN A 3 -20.57 8.78 -13.11
C ASN A 3 -19.10 8.76 -12.70
N PHE A 4 -18.60 9.85 -12.09
CA PHE A 4 -17.21 9.96 -11.64
C PHE A 4 -16.76 8.79 -10.73
N LYS A 5 -17.69 8.18 -9.97
CA LYS A 5 -17.39 6.98 -9.18
C LYS A 5 -16.98 5.79 -10.05
N LEU A 6 -17.63 5.59 -11.20
CA LEU A 6 -17.26 4.53 -12.14
C LEU A 6 -15.89 4.79 -12.76
N VAL A 7 -15.57 6.04 -13.07
CA VAL A 7 -14.25 6.41 -13.59
C VAL A 7 -13.16 6.07 -12.60
N PHE A 8 -13.32 6.46 -11.33
CA PHE A 8 -12.35 6.14 -10.27
C PHE A 8 -12.23 4.63 -10.04
N GLN A 9 -13.34 3.90 -10.11
CA GLN A 9 -13.32 2.44 -10.05
C GLN A 9 -12.51 1.83 -11.19
N TYR A 10 -12.66 2.31 -12.43
CA TYR A 10 -11.87 1.79 -13.56
C TYR A 10 -10.39 2.13 -13.43
N ILE A 11 -10.06 3.36 -13.01
CA ILE A 11 -8.68 3.79 -12.79
C ILE A 11 -8.03 2.96 -11.67
N SER A 12 -8.79 2.61 -10.63
CA SER A 12 -8.29 1.80 -9.53
C SER A 12 -7.74 0.44 -9.95
N TYR A 13 -8.22 -0.12 -11.08
CA TYR A 13 -7.75 -1.41 -11.59
C TYR A 13 -6.32 -1.36 -12.13
N LEU A 14 -5.74 -0.17 -12.33
CA LEU A 14 -4.31 -0.02 -12.59
C LEU A 14 -3.44 -0.52 -11.42
N GLN A 15 -4.02 -0.65 -10.22
CA GLN A 15 -3.39 -1.34 -9.09
C GLN A 15 -2.83 -2.71 -9.50
N TYR A 16 -3.57 -3.53 -10.25
CA TYR A 16 -3.18 -4.91 -10.55
C TYR A 16 -1.93 -5.01 -11.43
N PRO A 17 -1.83 -4.32 -12.60
CA PRO A 17 -0.59 -4.34 -13.37
C PRO A 17 0.58 -3.72 -12.61
N LEU A 18 0.36 -2.66 -11.82
CA LEU A 18 1.42 -2.08 -10.98
C LEU A 18 1.92 -3.08 -9.92
N MET A 19 1.01 -3.82 -9.29
CA MET A 19 1.37 -4.84 -8.31
C MET A 19 2.09 -6.03 -8.98
N LEU A 20 1.72 -6.38 -10.21
CA LEU A 20 2.43 -7.41 -10.99
C LEU A 20 3.87 -6.98 -11.30
N ILE A 21 4.09 -5.70 -11.63
CA ILE A 21 5.44 -5.15 -11.83
C ILE A 21 6.22 -5.15 -10.51
N ALA A 22 5.61 -4.76 -9.40
CA ALA A 22 6.23 -4.83 -8.08
C ALA A 22 6.64 -6.26 -7.72
N LEU A 23 5.79 -7.23 -8.04
CA LEU A 23 6.07 -8.66 -7.86
C LEU A 23 7.25 -9.10 -8.74
N TYR A 24 7.26 -8.72 -10.01
CA TYR A 24 8.38 -9.00 -10.91
C TYR A 24 9.70 -8.53 -10.32
N PHE A 25 9.78 -7.27 -9.87
CA PHE A 25 10.98 -6.71 -9.26
C PHE A 25 11.34 -7.38 -7.93
N SER A 26 10.35 -7.87 -7.17
CA SER A 26 10.60 -8.60 -5.93
C SER A 26 11.23 -9.98 -6.16
N PHE A 27 10.86 -10.67 -7.26
CA PHE A 27 11.29 -12.04 -7.51
C PHE A 27 12.46 -12.17 -8.49
N ILE A 28 12.63 -11.23 -9.42
CA ILE A 28 13.67 -11.30 -10.45
C ILE A 28 15.10 -11.46 -9.90
N PRO A 29 15.51 -10.86 -8.77
CA PRO A 29 16.87 -11.06 -8.26
C PRO A 29 17.14 -12.53 -7.92
N TYR A 30 16.15 -13.22 -7.35
CA TYR A 30 16.27 -14.62 -6.94
C TYR A 30 16.21 -15.58 -8.13
N LEU A 31 15.43 -15.25 -9.17
CA LEU A 31 15.29 -16.08 -10.38
C LEU A 31 16.46 -15.91 -11.37
N SER A 32 17.19 -14.80 -11.29
CA SER A 32 18.30 -14.49 -12.21
C SER A 32 19.59 -15.26 -11.92
N GLY A 33 19.61 -16.09 -10.87
CA GLY A 33 20.75 -16.88 -10.44
C GLY A 33 21.64 -16.15 -9.42
N MET A 34 22.11 -16.90 -8.41
CA MET A 34 22.95 -16.36 -7.32
C MET A 34 24.31 -15.81 -7.79
N GLU A 35 24.77 -16.20 -8.99
CA GLU A 35 26.01 -15.71 -9.59
C GLU A 35 25.94 -14.22 -9.91
N LYS A 36 24.86 -13.75 -10.54
CA LYS A 36 24.65 -12.32 -10.85
C LYS A 36 24.53 -11.46 -9.59
N LEU A 37 23.95 -12.01 -8.54
CA LEU A 37 23.85 -11.34 -7.23
C LEU A 37 25.21 -11.21 -6.54
N ARG A 38 26.10 -12.21 -6.70
CA ARG A 38 27.47 -12.14 -6.18
C ARG A 38 28.32 -11.12 -6.93
N GLU A 39 28.13 -11.02 -8.24
CA GLU A 39 28.85 -10.06 -9.08
C GLU A 39 28.37 -8.62 -8.86
N ASN A 40 27.07 -8.41 -8.67
CA ASN A 40 26.51 -7.08 -8.40
C ASN A 40 25.46 -7.13 -7.27
N PRO A 41 25.87 -6.98 -6.00
CA PRO A 41 24.95 -6.95 -4.88
C PRO A 41 24.03 -5.72 -4.88
N GLY A 42 24.41 -4.63 -5.56
CA GLY A 42 23.59 -3.42 -5.72
C GLY A 42 22.28 -3.69 -6.44
N LEU A 43 22.29 -4.66 -7.35
CA LEU A 43 21.13 -5.05 -8.15
C LEU A 43 19.95 -5.49 -7.28
N LEU A 44 20.19 -6.10 -6.12
CA LEU A 44 19.12 -6.49 -5.20
C LEU A 44 18.38 -5.26 -4.66
N PHE A 45 19.13 -4.22 -4.28
CA PHE A 45 18.56 -3.01 -3.71
C PHE A 45 17.85 -2.16 -4.77
N ASP A 46 18.34 -2.12 -6.01
CA ASP A 46 17.69 -1.43 -7.12
C ASP A 46 16.33 -2.05 -7.46
N ASN A 47 16.29 -3.39 -7.51
CA ASN A 47 15.05 -4.14 -7.73
C ASN A 47 14.08 -3.98 -6.54
N LEU A 48 14.58 -4.05 -5.31
CA LEU A 48 13.76 -3.83 -4.12
C LEU A 48 13.18 -2.40 -4.09
N ASN A 49 13.98 -1.39 -4.42
CA ASN A 49 13.51 -0.01 -4.51
C ASN A 49 12.40 0.14 -5.56
N SER A 50 12.61 -0.45 -6.74
CA SER A 50 11.60 -0.48 -7.80
C SER A 50 10.31 -1.16 -7.32
N ALA A 51 10.42 -2.29 -6.63
CA ALA A 51 9.27 -2.99 -6.05
C ALA A 51 8.51 -2.11 -5.05
N LEU A 52 9.21 -1.41 -4.16
CA LEU A 52 8.60 -0.48 -3.19
C LEU A 52 7.86 0.66 -3.88
N ILE A 53 8.46 1.26 -4.92
CA ILE A 53 7.84 2.34 -5.71
C ILE A 53 6.56 1.84 -6.37
N PHE A 54 6.63 0.73 -7.12
CA PHE A 54 5.46 0.18 -7.82
C PHE A 54 4.38 -0.31 -6.86
N MET A 55 4.75 -0.85 -5.71
CA MET A 55 3.82 -1.24 -4.65
C MET A 55 3.11 0.00 -4.06
N GLY A 56 3.85 1.06 -3.75
CA GLY A 56 3.29 2.33 -3.28
C GLY A 56 2.30 2.93 -4.27
N LEU A 57 2.66 2.96 -5.57
CA LEU A 57 1.76 3.39 -6.63
C LEU A 57 0.51 2.50 -6.70
N GLY A 58 0.67 1.17 -6.74
CA GLY A 58 -0.45 0.23 -6.79
C GLY A 58 -1.42 0.38 -5.61
N ILE A 59 -0.89 0.52 -4.39
CA ILE A 59 -1.68 0.78 -3.19
C ILE A 59 -2.41 2.13 -3.29
N SER A 60 -1.77 3.17 -3.82
CA SER A 60 -2.44 4.46 -4.06
C SER A 60 -3.64 4.31 -5.00
N PHE A 61 -3.49 3.59 -6.12
CA PHE A 61 -4.62 3.31 -7.03
C PHE A 61 -5.74 2.51 -6.36
N SER A 62 -5.41 1.59 -5.45
CA SER A 62 -6.41 0.83 -4.68
C SER A 62 -7.36 1.72 -3.88
N SER A 63 -6.89 2.90 -3.44
CA SER A 63 -7.68 3.84 -2.65
C SER A 63 -8.86 4.45 -3.41
N LEU A 64 -8.83 4.40 -4.75
CA LEU A 64 -9.89 4.91 -5.62
C LEU A 64 -11.08 3.95 -5.77
N GLN A 65 -10.99 2.74 -5.21
CA GLN A 65 -12.07 1.76 -5.26
C GLN A 65 -13.29 2.20 -4.46
N ASP A 66 -14.46 1.73 -4.88
CA ASP A 66 -15.71 1.92 -4.15
C ASP A 66 -15.68 1.20 -2.79
N THR A 67 -15.62 1.99 -1.71
CA THR A 67 -15.55 1.52 -0.32
C THR A 67 -16.91 1.08 0.24
N THR A 68 -18.00 1.15 -0.53
CA THR A 68 -19.32 0.60 -0.15
C THR A 68 -19.41 -0.91 -0.37
N LYS A 69 -18.46 -1.49 -1.12
CA LYS A 69 -18.37 -2.93 -1.37
C LYS A 69 -17.09 -3.48 -0.75
N THR A 70 -17.20 -4.57 0.02
CA THR A 70 -15.99 -5.30 0.43
C THR A 70 -15.49 -6.22 -0.66
N GLN A 71 -14.18 -6.21 -0.88
CA GLN A 71 -13.52 -7.08 -1.85
C GLN A 71 -13.45 -8.56 -1.40
N ASN A 72 -13.46 -8.83 -0.08
CA ASN A 72 -13.26 -10.19 0.45
C ASN A 72 -13.94 -10.38 1.82
N LYS A 73 -14.34 -11.62 2.14
CA LYS A 73 -14.93 -12.04 3.43
C LYS A 73 -14.00 -11.76 4.62
N LEU A 74 -12.69 -11.89 4.43
CA LEU A 74 -11.70 -11.56 5.47
C LEU A 74 -11.71 -10.06 5.80
N SER A 75 -11.67 -9.23 4.76
CA SER A 75 -11.77 -7.78 4.87
C SER A 75 -13.06 -7.38 5.60
N LEU A 76 -14.20 -7.96 5.17
CA LEU A 76 -15.50 -7.74 5.80
C LEU A 76 -15.51 -8.07 7.30
N ASN A 77 -14.90 -9.17 7.72
CA ASN A 77 -14.82 -9.56 9.14
C ASN A 77 -14.03 -8.55 10.00
N ILE A 78 -13.00 -7.92 9.43
CA ILE A 78 -12.23 -6.87 10.11
C ILE A 78 -13.09 -5.61 10.25
N TRP A 79 -13.71 -5.15 9.17
CA TRP A 79 -14.43 -3.86 9.15
C TRP A 79 -15.78 -3.89 9.87
N GLN A 80 -16.45 -5.05 9.93
CA GLN A 80 -17.69 -5.20 10.69
C GLN A 80 -17.49 -5.09 12.20
N SER A 81 -16.31 -5.47 12.70
CA SER A 81 -16.02 -5.45 14.13
C SER A 81 -15.43 -4.09 14.55
N PRO A 82 -16.06 -3.34 15.47
CA PRO A 82 -15.59 -2.02 15.87
C PRO A 82 -14.22 -2.06 16.54
N LYS A 83 -13.92 -3.13 17.28
CA LYS A 83 -12.60 -3.32 17.90
C LYS A 83 -11.52 -3.63 16.85
N LYS A 84 -11.77 -4.60 15.95
CA LYS A 84 -10.78 -5.01 14.94
C LYS A 84 -10.52 -3.91 13.92
N GLY A 85 -11.57 -3.21 13.46
CA GLY A 85 -11.43 -2.09 12.53
C GLY A 85 -10.58 -0.94 13.11
N LYS A 86 -10.83 -0.55 14.37
CA LYS A 86 -10.00 0.45 15.07
C LYS A 86 -8.54 0.01 15.20
N ILE A 87 -8.30 -1.25 15.60
CA ILE A 87 -6.93 -1.79 15.70
C ILE A 87 -6.25 -1.78 14.33
N ALA A 88 -6.93 -2.20 13.26
CA ALA A 88 -6.38 -2.20 11.91
C ALA A 88 -5.98 -0.80 11.45
N ILE A 89 -6.83 0.21 11.68
CA ILE A 89 -6.54 1.62 11.36
C ILE A 89 -5.32 2.11 12.16
N ILE A 90 -5.24 1.81 13.46
CA ILE A 90 -4.09 2.21 14.31
C ILE A 90 -2.80 1.55 13.80
N LEU A 91 -2.84 0.25 13.46
CA LEU A 91 -1.70 -0.46 12.89
C LEU A 91 -1.24 0.18 11.57
N MET A 92 -2.16 0.54 10.68
CA MET A 92 -1.82 1.25 9.44
C MET A 92 -1.16 2.60 9.72
N CYS A 93 -1.70 3.40 10.65
CA CYS A 93 -1.07 4.66 11.07
C CYS A 93 0.35 4.46 11.57
N MET A 94 0.58 3.46 12.43
CA MET A 94 1.92 3.15 12.95
C MET A 94 2.87 2.69 11.85
N MET A 95 2.42 1.86 10.91
CA MET A 95 3.24 1.43 9.76
C MET A 95 3.62 2.61 8.86
N ILE A 96 2.67 3.50 8.56
CA ILE A 96 2.93 4.70 7.75
C ILE A 96 3.97 5.58 8.43
N LEU A 97 3.81 5.86 9.73
CA LEU A 97 4.78 6.65 10.49
C LEU A 97 6.16 6.00 10.49
N LEU A 98 6.22 4.68 10.71
CA LEU A 98 7.47 3.93 10.70
C LEU A 98 8.19 4.04 9.36
N PHE A 99 7.50 3.77 8.25
CA PHE A 99 8.09 3.88 6.92
C PHE A 99 8.49 5.32 6.59
N LEU A 100 7.67 6.30 6.93
CA LEU A 100 7.98 7.69 6.66
C LEU A 100 9.21 8.15 7.46
N ILE A 101 9.30 7.81 8.76
CA ILE A 101 10.44 8.17 9.59
C ILE A 101 11.72 7.50 9.06
N PHE A 102 11.71 6.20 8.81
CA PHE A 102 12.88 5.51 8.27
C PHE A 102 13.29 6.01 6.88
N GLY A 103 12.31 6.25 6.01
CA GLY A 103 12.55 6.81 4.68
C GLY A 103 13.15 8.21 4.76
N LEU A 104 12.63 9.09 5.61
CA LEU A 104 13.19 10.45 5.75
C LEU A 104 14.58 10.43 6.39
N ILE A 105 14.80 9.62 7.43
CA ILE A 105 16.12 9.47 8.06
C ILE A 105 17.13 8.97 7.03
N GLY A 106 16.79 7.94 6.24
CA GLY A 106 17.70 7.41 5.22
C GLY A 106 17.94 8.39 4.07
N TYR A 107 16.91 9.14 3.65
CA TYR A 107 17.00 10.11 2.56
C TYR A 107 17.88 11.31 2.92
N PHE A 108 17.72 11.86 4.13
CA PHE A 108 18.50 13.00 4.60
C PHE A 108 19.86 12.61 5.21
N GLY A 109 19.97 11.39 5.74
CA GLY A 109 21.22 10.87 6.30
C GLY A 109 22.23 10.40 5.25
N SER A 110 21.84 10.33 3.97
CA SER A 110 22.69 9.87 2.87
C SER A 110 22.82 10.91 1.76
N GLU A 111 24.06 11.24 1.38
CA GLU A 111 24.30 12.21 0.30
C GLU A 111 23.95 11.63 -1.08
N LYS A 112 24.41 10.40 -1.37
CA LYS A 112 24.19 9.66 -2.62
C LYS A 112 24.26 8.14 -2.39
N GLY A 113 23.75 7.36 -3.33
CA GLY A 113 23.89 5.90 -3.36
C GLY A 113 22.66 5.14 -2.86
N VAL A 114 22.84 3.82 -2.73
CA VAL A 114 21.75 2.83 -2.53
C VAL A 114 20.80 3.20 -1.39
N LEU A 115 21.33 3.65 -0.25
CA LEU A 115 20.50 3.98 0.91
C LEU A 115 19.56 5.16 0.63
N LYS A 116 20.01 6.14 -0.15
CA LYS A 116 19.19 7.29 -0.55
C LYS A 116 18.10 6.87 -1.53
N ASP A 117 18.43 6.04 -2.50
CA ASP A 117 17.46 5.57 -3.51
C ASP A 117 16.39 4.69 -2.87
N MET A 118 16.79 3.74 -2.01
CA MET A 118 15.85 2.93 -1.23
C MET A 118 14.92 3.77 -0.35
N SER A 119 15.45 4.85 0.22
CA SER A 119 14.68 5.76 1.05
C SER A 119 13.56 6.42 0.25
N VAL A 120 13.80 6.74 -1.03
CA VAL A 120 12.74 7.23 -1.94
C VAL A 120 11.64 6.17 -2.11
N GLY A 121 11.98 4.91 -2.34
CA GLY A 121 10.97 3.84 -2.46
C GLY A 121 10.16 3.64 -1.19
N ILE A 122 10.78 3.68 -0.02
CA ILE A 122 10.09 3.60 1.27
C ILE A 122 9.13 4.78 1.46
N ILE A 123 9.56 6.01 1.11
CA ILE A 123 8.71 7.20 1.16
C ILE A 123 7.51 7.05 0.22
N VAL A 124 7.73 6.60 -1.02
CA VAL A 124 6.65 6.39 -2.00
C VAL A 124 5.65 5.34 -1.51
N LEU A 125 6.12 4.25 -0.89
CA LEU A 125 5.26 3.26 -0.25
C LEU A 125 4.41 3.87 0.87
N ALA A 126 5.02 4.66 1.76
CA ALA A 126 4.29 5.36 2.83
C ALA A 126 3.23 6.31 2.27
N LEU A 127 3.55 7.06 1.21
CA LEU A 127 2.60 7.93 0.52
C LEU A 127 1.42 7.17 -0.08
N GLY A 128 1.67 6.01 -0.71
CA GLY A 128 0.61 5.13 -1.19
C GLY A 128 -0.30 4.64 -0.05
N MET A 129 0.30 4.27 1.08
CA MET A 129 -0.43 3.82 2.26
C MET A 129 -1.30 4.91 2.90
N PHE A 130 -0.97 6.20 2.78
CA PHE A 130 -1.87 7.29 3.21
C PHE A 130 -3.19 7.28 2.44
N GLY A 131 -3.14 7.09 1.11
CA GLY A 131 -4.35 6.95 0.30
C GLY A 131 -5.19 5.76 0.76
N PHE A 132 -4.53 4.62 0.98
CA PHE A 132 -5.20 3.42 1.48
C PHE A 132 -5.81 3.59 2.87
N LEU A 133 -5.15 4.30 3.80
CA LEU A 133 -5.67 4.59 5.14
C LEU A 133 -7.01 5.35 5.06
N LYS A 134 -7.11 6.33 4.17
CA LYS A 134 -8.36 7.06 3.95
C LYS A 134 -9.48 6.11 3.53
N SER A 135 -9.24 5.28 2.52
CA SER A 135 -10.24 4.33 2.03
C SER A 135 -10.57 3.25 3.06
N ALA A 136 -9.60 2.85 3.90
CA ALA A 136 -9.82 1.93 5.01
C ALA A 136 -10.73 2.53 6.09
N ILE A 137 -10.57 3.82 6.40
CA ILE A 137 -11.48 4.54 7.30
C ILE A 137 -12.89 4.56 6.70
N GLU A 138 -13.04 5.01 5.45
CA GLU A 138 -14.36 5.02 4.77
C GLU A 138 -15.01 3.63 4.73
N MET A 139 -14.22 2.58 4.44
CA MET A 139 -14.69 1.20 4.44
C MET A 139 -15.16 0.75 5.84
N PHE A 140 -14.40 1.10 6.89
CA PHE A 140 -14.80 0.88 8.28
C PHE A 140 -16.12 1.62 8.59
N GLU A 141 -16.28 2.86 8.16
CA GLU A 141 -17.50 3.63 8.40
C GLU A 141 -18.73 3.04 7.72
N ASN A 142 -18.56 2.51 6.51
CA ASN A 142 -19.64 1.92 5.71
C ASN A 142 -20.08 0.54 6.21
N HIS A 143 -19.21 -0.21 6.88
CA HIS A 143 -19.43 -1.64 7.17
C HIS A 143 -19.53 -2.00 8.65
N ARG A 144 -19.21 -1.07 9.56
CA ARG A 144 -19.27 -1.32 11.01
C ARG A 144 -20.71 -1.57 11.47
N LYS A 145 -20.90 -2.62 12.28
CA LYS A 145 -22.23 -3.06 12.75
C LYS A 145 -22.79 -2.24 13.91
N ASP A 146 -21.92 -1.57 14.68
CA ASP A 146 -22.33 -0.70 15.78
C ASP A 146 -23.15 0.52 15.30
N LYS A 147 -23.05 0.88 14.02
CA LYS A 147 -23.84 1.96 13.42
C LYS A 147 -25.24 1.50 12.97
N SER A 148 -25.40 0.21 12.62
CA SER A 148 -26.70 -0.35 12.20
C SER A 148 -27.63 -0.64 13.38
N ASP A 149 -27.10 -0.99 14.55
CA ASP A 149 -27.92 -1.32 15.73
C ASP A 149 -28.58 -0.09 16.38
N VAL A 150 -28.08 1.12 16.10
CA VAL A 150 -28.66 2.38 16.61
C VAL A 150 -29.82 2.88 15.74
N ALA A 151 -29.92 2.43 14.48
CA ALA A 151 -30.99 2.84 13.57
C ALA A 151 -32.25 1.94 13.66
N SER A 152 -32.21 0.88 14.47
CA SER A 152 -33.28 -0.11 14.61
C SER A 152 -33.93 -0.16 16.01
N ASN A 153 -33.71 0.86 16.85
CA ASN A 153 -34.37 1.04 18.15
C ASN A 153 -35.13 2.36 18.21
#